data_AF-A0A7W1S817-F1
#
_entry.id   AF-A0A7W1S817-F1
#
_cell.length_a   1.000
_cell.length_b   1.000
_cell.length_c   1.000
_cell.angle_alpha   90.00
_cell.angle_beta   90.00
_cell.angle_gamma   90.00
#
_symmetry.space_group_name_H-M   'P 1'
#
loop_
_entity.id
_entity.type
_entity.pdbx_description
1 polymer ?
#
loop_
_entity_poly.entity_id
_entity_poly.type
_entity_poly.pdbx_seq_one_letter_code
_entity_poly.pdbx_strand_id
1 'polypeptide(L)'
;MKDDKPKPPNLDLIQMVQQARMMHDREAVPSRMNAVYWIESKPLMANHVLSPRTGEWRIETTFDKVDDLWAKIRKATEESQLGYKSKVSTSAAKGQSHTSARLIVVRTYDADDSGDVSRVEAALHELGVTSMNYERISES
;
A
#
# COMPACT_ATOMS: atom_id res chain seq x y z
N MET A 1 -36.56 -10.70 27.39
CA MET A 1 -35.29 -10.15 26.88
C MET A 1 -35.21 -10.56 25.41
N LYS A 2 -35.41 -9.63 24.46
CA LYS A 2 -35.28 -9.98 23.04
C LYS A 2 -33.79 -10.02 22.72
N ASP A 3 -33.33 -11.17 22.27
CA ASP A 3 -31.98 -11.38 21.72
C ASP A 3 -31.77 -10.41 20.55
N ASP A 4 -31.03 -9.34 20.80
CA ASP A 4 -30.58 -8.40 19.77
C ASP A 4 -29.31 -9.00 19.14
N LYS A 5 -29.50 -10.01 18.27
CA LYS A 5 -28.38 -10.57 17.52
C LYS A 5 -27.88 -9.51 16.53
N PRO A 6 -26.57 -9.20 16.50
CA PRO A 6 -26.04 -8.19 15.59
C PRO A 6 -26.36 -8.59 14.16
N LYS A 7 -26.94 -7.65 13.40
CA LYS A 7 -27.22 -7.85 11.98
C LYS A 7 -25.92 -8.15 11.24
N PRO A 8 -25.91 -9.12 10.31
CA PRO A 8 -24.74 -9.37 9.51
C PRO A 8 -24.36 -8.09 8.73
N PRO A 9 -23.07 -7.81 8.57
CA PRO A 9 -22.60 -6.63 7.86
C PRO A 9 -23.12 -6.64 6.42
N ASN A 10 -23.61 -5.49 5.94
CA ASN A 10 -24.05 -5.31 4.57
C ASN A 10 -22.83 -5.28 3.65
N LEU A 11 -22.56 -6.40 2.96
CA LEU A 11 -21.39 -6.58 2.10
C LEU A 11 -21.38 -5.63 0.90
N ASP A 12 -22.55 -5.37 0.30
CA ASP A 12 -22.68 -4.46 -0.84
C ASP A 12 -22.34 -3.03 -0.43
N LEU A 13 -22.83 -2.58 0.73
CA LEU A 13 -22.50 -1.27 1.29
C LEU A 13 -21.01 -1.16 1.61
N ILE A 14 -20.42 -2.22 2.19
CA ILE A 14 -18.97 -2.27 2.46
C ILE A 14 -18.19 -2.14 1.15
N GLN A 15 -18.58 -2.87 0.12
CA GLN A 15 -17.90 -2.83 -1.18
C GLN A 15 -18.05 -1.46 -1.84
N MET A 16 -19.24 -0.87 -1.83
CA MET A 16 -19.47 0.49 -2.36
C MET A 16 -18.60 1.54 -1.65
N VAL A 17 -18.54 1.50 -0.32
CA VAL A 17 -17.71 2.44 0.47
C VAL A 17 -16.23 2.22 0.18
N GLN A 18 -15.79 0.96 0.04
CA GLN A 18 -14.41 0.65 -0.33
C GLN A 18 -14.06 1.17 -1.73
N GLN A 19 -14.94 1.00 -2.71
CA GLN A 19 -14.75 1.52 -4.07
C GLN A 19 -14.70 3.05 -4.08
N ALA A 20 -15.62 3.72 -3.39
CA ALA A 20 -15.62 5.18 -3.26
C ALA A 20 -14.33 5.69 -2.60
N ARG A 21 -13.84 5.00 -1.55
CA ARG A 21 -12.54 5.32 -0.93
C ARG A 21 -11.38 5.16 -1.90
N MET A 22 -11.34 4.04 -2.64
CA MET A 22 -10.27 3.79 -3.61
C MET A 22 -10.27 4.80 -4.77
N MET A 23 -11.45 5.23 -5.22
CA MET A 23 -11.58 6.30 -6.22
C MET A 23 -11.00 7.62 -5.69
N HIS A 24 -11.31 7.97 -4.44
CA HIS A 24 -10.73 9.14 -3.80
C HIS A 24 -9.20 9.01 -3.63
N ASP A 25 -8.70 7.82 -3.28
CA ASP A 25 -7.26 7.53 -3.19
C ASP A 25 -6.54 7.65 -4.54
N ARG A 26 -7.21 7.28 -5.65
CA ARG A 26 -6.70 7.49 -7.01
C ARG A 26 -6.50 8.96 -7.37
N GLU A 27 -7.21 9.87 -6.74
CA GLU A 27 -7.10 11.31 -7.03
C GLU A 27 -6.26 12.03 -5.97
N ALA A 28 -5.87 11.32 -4.91
CA ALA A 28 -5.13 11.87 -3.80
C ALA A 28 -3.67 12.19 -4.16
N VAL A 29 -3.25 13.37 -3.73
CA VAL A 29 -1.85 13.83 -3.76
C VAL A 29 -1.32 13.79 -2.32
N PRO A 30 -0.41 12.85 -1.97
CA PRO A 30 0.02 12.64 -0.59
C PRO A 30 0.48 13.92 0.12
N SER A 31 1.22 14.80 -0.56
CA SER A 31 1.73 16.06 -0.01
C SER A 31 0.64 17.07 0.37
N ARG A 32 -0.58 16.95 -0.19
CA ARG A 32 -1.69 17.89 0.03
C ARG A 32 -2.68 17.46 1.11
N MET A 33 -2.45 16.29 1.71
CA MET A 33 -3.34 15.71 2.71
C MET A 33 -2.87 16.04 4.13
N ASN A 34 -3.68 16.78 4.89
CA ASN A 34 -3.33 17.25 6.24
C ASN A 34 -3.74 16.29 7.37
N ALA A 35 -4.39 15.16 7.05
CA ALA A 35 -4.78 14.14 8.02
C ALA A 35 -3.80 12.96 7.99
N VAL A 36 -3.60 12.27 9.13
CA VAL A 36 -2.83 11.02 9.21
C VAL A 36 -3.61 9.93 8.49
N TYR A 37 -3.29 9.72 7.22
CA TYR A 37 -4.01 8.84 6.31
C TYR A 37 -3.00 8.04 5.47
N TRP A 38 -3.42 6.85 5.06
CA TRP A 38 -2.67 6.06 4.10
C TRP A 38 -3.49 6.00 2.82
N ILE A 39 -2.92 6.52 1.73
CA ILE A 39 -3.49 6.36 0.39
C ILE A 39 -3.07 4.96 -0.07
N GLU A 40 -4.02 4.16 -0.56
CA GLU A 40 -3.75 2.80 -1.02
C GLU A 40 -3.95 2.64 -2.53
N SER A 41 -3.21 1.73 -3.13
CA SER A 41 -3.43 1.22 -4.49
C SER A 41 -3.36 -0.31 -4.50
N LYS A 42 -4.08 -0.92 -5.43
CA LYS A 42 -4.12 -2.37 -5.66
C LYS A 42 -4.07 -2.65 -7.16
N PRO A 43 -3.63 -3.85 -7.56
CA PRO A 43 -3.79 -4.33 -8.93
C PRO A 43 -5.23 -4.18 -9.44
N LEU A 44 -5.40 -3.72 -10.67
CA LEU A 44 -6.73 -3.63 -11.31
C LEU A 44 -7.30 -5.02 -11.62
N MET A 45 -6.41 -6.01 -11.76
CA MET A 45 -6.75 -7.43 -11.90
C MET A 45 -5.89 -8.24 -10.92
N ALA A 46 -6.55 -8.97 -10.01
CA ALA A 46 -5.85 -9.87 -9.12
C ALA A 46 -5.28 -11.05 -9.92
N ASN A 47 -3.97 -11.23 -9.85
CA ASN A 47 -3.24 -12.27 -10.58
C ASN A 47 -2.60 -13.33 -9.67
N HIS A 48 -2.76 -13.20 -8.35
CA HIS A 48 -2.14 -14.10 -7.37
C HIS A 48 -3.03 -14.34 -6.16
N VAL A 49 -2.93 -15.55 -5.60
CA VAL A 49 -3.53 -15.91 -4.32
C VAL A 49 -2.63 -15.40 -3.19
N LEU A 50 -3.19 -14.64 -2.25
CA LEU A 50 -2.44 -14.21 -1.07
C LEU A 50 -2.15 -15.40 -0.15
N SER A 51 -0.90 -15.50 0.30
CA SER A 51 -0.53 -16.40 1.40
C SER A 51 -0.66 -15.68 2.75
N PRO A 52 -0.73 -16.40 3.88
CA PRO A 52 -0.59 -15.81 5.20
C PRO A 52 0.81 -15.24 5.49
N ARG A 53 1.80 -15.55 4.65
CA ARG A 53 3.22 -15.22 4.85
C ARG A 53 3.61 -13.99 4.06
N THR A 54 2.77 -12.96 4.03
CA THR A 54 3.08 -11.75 3.25
C THR A 54 4.33 -11.03 3.75
N GLY A 55 4.95 -10.23 2.89
CA GLY A 55 6.00 -9.31 3.29
C GLY A 55 5.78 -7.92 2.70
N GLU A 56 6.65 -6.98 3.06
CA GLU A 56 6.62 -5.63 2.54
C GLU A 56 8.00 -5.02 2.32
N TRP A 57 8.12 -4.31 1.19
CA TRP A 57 9.18 -3.35 0.94
C TRP A 57 8.79 -2.01 1.55
N ARG A 58 9.66 -1.45 2.39
CA ARG A 58 9.51 -0.16 3.06
C ARG A 58 10.48 0.83 2.43
N ILE A 59 9.93 1.87 1.82
CA ILE A 59 10.64 2.84 0.99
C ILE A 59 10.52 4.20 1.67
N GLU A 60 11.65 4.70 2.16
CA GLU A 60 11.71 6.04 2.74
C GLU A 60 11.82 7.09 1.65
N THR A 61 11.02 8.14 1.78
CA THR A 61 11.06 9.30 0.89
C THR A 61 10.75 10.57 1.67
N THR A 62 10.69 11.69 0.98
CA THR A 62 10.50 13.01 1.57
C THR A 62 9.28 13.69 0.96
N PHE A 63 8.75 14.67 1.67
CA PHE A 63 7.56 15.44 1.28
C PHE A 63 7.65 16.03 -0.14
N ASP A 64 8.83 16.46 -0.57
CA ASP A 64 9.10 17.02 -1.89
C ASP A 64 9.15 15.97 -3.02
N LYS A 65 9.38 14.69 -2.68
CA LYS A 65 9.54 13.59 -3.66
C LYS A 65 8.39 12.58 -3.64
N VAL A 66 7.56 12.61 -2.59
CA VAL A 66 6.56 11.59 -2.33
C VAL A 66 5.52 11.48 -3.44
N ASP A 67 5.07 12.61 -4.01
CA ASP A 67 4.01 12.61 -5.02
C ASP A 67 4.46 11.95 -6.32
N ASP A 68 5.64 12.31 -6.82
CA ASP A 68 6.21 11.76 -8.05
C ASP A 68 6.52 10.27 -7.90
N LEU A 69 7.12 9.89 -6.76
CA LEU A 69 7.43 8.49 -6.48
C LEU A 69 6.14 7.66 -6.30
N TRP A 70 5.14 8.21 -5.61
CA TRP A 70 3.86 7.56 -5.42
C TRP A 70 3.13 7.35 -6.74
N ALA A 71 3.12 8.34 -7.64
CA ALA A 71 2.48 8.21 -8.95
C ALA A 71 3.05 7.03 -9.75
N LYS A 72 4.38 6.86 -9.73
CA LYS A 72 5.08 5.74 -10.37
C LYS A 72 4.71 4.40 -9.73
N ILE A 73 4.85 4.29 -8.40
CA ILE A 73 4.57 3.06 -7.65
C ILE A 73 3.11 2.66 -7.79
N ARG A 74 2.18 3.61 -7.69
CA ARG A 74 0.76 3.37 -7.89
C ARG A 74 0.48 2.79 -9.27
N LYS A 75 1.01 3.41 -10.33
CA LYS A 75 0.82 2.92 -11.70
C LYS A 75 1.33 1.50 -11.86
N ALA A 76 2.56 1.22 -11.41
CA ALA A 76 3.14 -0.12 -11.47
C ALA A 76 2.36 -1.15 -10.62
N THR A 77 1.77 -0.73 -9.51
CA THR A 77 0.86 -1.58 -8.70
C THR A 77 -0.43 -1.89 -9.44
N GLU A 78 -1.06 -0.89 -10.05
CA GLU A 78 -2.31 -1.04 -10.83
C GLU A 78 -2.10 -1.97 -12.04
N GLU A 79 -0.91 -1.93 -12.65
CA GLU A 79 -0.47 -2.78 -13.77
C GLU A 79 0.08 -4.16 -13.33
N SER A 80 -0.05 -4.52 -12.05
CA SER A 80 0.39 -5.80 -11.49
C SER A 80 1.90 -6.08 -11.63
N GLN A 81 2.72 -5.05 -11.80
CA GLN A 81 4.19 -5.14 -11.85
C GLN A 81 4.83 -5.17 -10.46
N LEU A 82 4.11 -4.73 -9.43
CA LEU A 82 4.55 -4.81 -8.04
C LEU A 82 3.81 -5.96 -7.33
N GLY A 83 3.62 -5.84 -6.02
CA GLY A 83 2.85 -6.81 -5.23
C GLY A 83 1.35 -6.49 -5.18
N TYR A 84 0.64 -7.08 -4.21
CA TYR A 84 -0.82 -7.05 -4.15
C TYR A 84 -1.41 -5.73 -3.63
N LYS A 85 -0.59 -4.90 -3.01
CA LYS A 85 -1.00 -3.61 -2.45
C LYS A 85 0.20 -2.71 -2.28
N SER A 86 0.01 -1.43 -2.59
CA SER A 86 0.93 -0.36 -2.21
C SER A 86 0.22 0.69 -1.38
N LYS A 87 0.94 1.32 -0.46
CA LYS A 87 0.42 2.38 0.40
C LYS A 87 1.43 3.49 0.58
N VAL A 88 0.97 4.73 0.69
CA VAL A 88 1.82 5.89 1.02
C VAL A 88 1.26 6.67 2.19
N SER A 89 2.14 7.08 3.10
CA SER A 89 1.76 7.93 4.24
C SER A 89 1.58 9.38 3.77
N THR A 90 0.53 10.04 4.24
CA THR A 90 0.30 11.48 3.99
C THR A 90 1.07 12.36 4.97
N SER A 91 1.43 11.82 6.14
CA SER A 91 2.23 12.46 7.17
C SER A 91 3.52 11.67 7.44
N ALA A 92 4.40 12.25 8.26
CA ALA A 92 5.52 11.50 8.84
C ALA A 92 4.99 10.24 9.54
N ALA A 93 5.65 9.11 9.29
CA ALA A 93 5.28 7.85 9.92
C ALA A 93 5.61 7.88 11.41
N LYS A 94 4.86 7.13 12.22
CA LYS A 94 5.11 7.01 13.66
C LYS A 94 6.56 6.52 13.89
N GLY A 95 7.36 7.32 14.58
CA GLY A 95 8.77 7.02 14.86
C GLY A 95 9.78 7.74 13.96
N GLN A 96 9.34 8.44 12.91
CA GLN A 96 10.23 9.30 12.12
C GLN A 96 10.44 10.65 12.80
N SER A 97 11.70 11.07 12.94
CA SER A 97 12.09 12.30 13.64
C SER A 97 11.82 13.58 12.83
N HIS A 98 11.63 13.46 11.51
CA HIS A 98 11.48 14.60 10.61
C HIS A 98 10.06 14.71 10.06
N THR A 99 9.47 15.90 10.15
CA THR A 99 8.11 16.21 9.65
C THR A 99 7.97 16.03 8.13
N SER A 100 9.08 16.14 7.40
CA SER A 100 9.15 15.93 5.95
C SER A 100 9.23 14.46 5.55
N ALA A 101 9.49 13.54 6.49
CA ALA A 101 9.65 12.13 6.16
C ALA A 101 8.33 11.52 5.69
N ARG A 102 8.39 10.63 4.70
CA ARG A 102 7.25 9.92 4.12
C ARG A 102 7.65 8.47 3.92
N LEU A 103 6.67 7.58 4.00
CA LEU A 103 6.89 6.15 3.87
C LEU A 103 5.96 5.60 2.79
N ILE A 104 6.53 4.87 1.83
CA ILE A 104 5.80 4.04 0.89
C ILE A 104 6.03 2.58 1.26
N VAL A 105 4.96 1.79 1.25
CA VAL A 105 4.97 0.36 1.55
C VAL A 105 4.44 -0.38 0.33
N VAL A 106 5.15 -1.41 -0.14
CA VAL A 106 4.72 -2.29 -1.23
C VAL A 106 4.69 -3.71 -0.70
N ARG A 107 3.51 -4.35 -0.70
CA ARG A 107 3.30 -5.66 -0.09
C ARG A 107 3.34 -6.80 -1.09
N THR A 108 4.12 -7.83 -0.82
CA THR A 108 4.26 -9.04 -1.65
C THR A 108 3.32 -10.15 -1.18
N TYR A 109 3.00 -11.09 -2.08
CA TYR A 109 2.00 -12.14 -1.85
C TYR A 109 2.47 -13.23 -0.87
N ASP A 110 3.75 -13.55 -0.92
CA ASP A 110 4.44 -14.50 -0.05
C ASP A 110 5.88 -14.03 0.11
N ALA A 111 6.38 -14.00 1.33
CA ALA A 111 7.75 -13.62 1.66
C ALA A 111 8.74 -14.77 1.43
N ASP A 112 8.25 -16.01 1.33
CA ASP A 112 9.06 -17.18 1.00
C ASP A 112 9.17 -17.41 -0.52
N ASP A 113 8.33 -16.72 -1.32
CA ASP A 113 8.49 -16.67 -2.78
C ASP A 113 9.60 -15.68 -3.16
N SER A 114 10.83 -16.15 -3.03
CA SER A 114 12.02 -15.38 -3.41
C SER A 114 12.01 -14.89 -4.88
N GLY A 115 11.30 -15.59 -5.77
CA GLY A 115 11.14 -15.19 -7.17
C GLY A 115 10.27 -13.95 -7.31
N ASP A 116 9.09 -13.94 -6.66
CA ASP A 116 8.21 -12.76 -6.63
C ASP A 116 8.88 -11.59 -5.90
N VAL A 117 9.52 -11.85 -4.76
CA VAL A 117 10.22 -10.81 -3.98
C VAL A 117 11.31 -10.12 -4.82
N SER A 118 12.16 -10.90 -5.50
CA SER A 118 13.23 -10.36 -6.36
C SER A 118 12.68 -9.62 -7.59
N ARG A 119 11.58 -10.11 -8.17
CA ARG A 119 10.88 -9.46 -9.28
C ARG A 119 10.36 -8.08 -8.86
N VAL A 120 9.75 -7.99 -7.68
CA VAL A 120 9.25 -6.72 -7.14
C VAL A 120 10.42 -5.78 -6.81
N GLU A 121 11.50 -6.27 -6.24
CA GLU A 121 12.72 -5.48 -5.97
C GLU A 121 13.28 -4.85 -7.27
N ALA A 122 13.46 -5.67 -8.31
CA ALA A 122 13.94 -5.20 -9.61
C ALA A 122 13.02 -4.11 -10.20
N ALA A 123 11.71 -4.33 -10.17
CA ALA A 123 10.74 -3.33 -10.62
C ALA A 123 10.83 -2.02 -9.80
N LEU A 124 11.02 -2.09 -8.48
CA LEU A 124 11.20 -0.89 -7.65
C LEU A 124 12.49 -0.12 -8.02
N HIS A 125 13.58 -0.83 -8.32
CA HIS A 125 14.80 -0.20 -8.80
C HIS A 125 14.61 0.50 -10.16
N GLU A 126 13.89 -0.12 -11.10
CA GLU A 126 13.56 0.50 -12.39
C GLU A 126 12.72 1.79 -12.24
N LEU A 127 11.92 1.89 -11.18
CA LEU A 127 11.15 3.10 -10.84
C LEU A 127 12.00 4.20 -10.16
N GLY A 128 13.27 3.93 -9.87
CA GLY A 128 14.23 4.86 -9.28
C GLY A 128 14.32 4.79 -7.75
N VAL A 129 13.85 3.70 -7.14
CA VAL A 129 14.00 3.48 -5.69
C VAL A 129 15.41 2.97 -5.39
N THR A 130 16.14 3.70 -4.55
CA THR A 130 17.55 3.39 -4.21
C THR A 130 17.76 2.96 -2.76
N SER A 131 16.81 3.26 -1.86
CA SER A 131 16.85 2.88 -0.45
C SER A 131 15.52 2.26 -0.06
N MET A 132 15.55 0.97 0.28
CA MET A 132 14.38 0.22 0.71
C MET A 132 14.81 -0.94 1.60
N ASN A 133 13.91 -1.37 2.48
CA ASN A 133 14.14 -2.52 3.35
C ASN A 133 12.98 -3.49 3.19
N TYR A 134 13.26 -4.79 3.19
CA TYR A 134 12.23 -5.83 3.14
C TYR A 134 11.98 -6.41 4.53
N GLU A 135 10.72 -6.52 4.91
CA GLU A 135 10.29 -7.13 6.16
C GLU A 135 9.19 -8.17 5.90
N ARG A 136 9.29 -9.33 6.56
CA ARG A 136 8.17 -10.28 6.62
C ARG A 136 7.11 -9.73 7.57
N ILE A 137 5.86 -9.72 7.13
CA ILE A 137 4.73 -9.35 7.98
C ILE A 137 4.23 -10.64 8.62
N SER A 138 4.39 -10.73 9.94
CA SER A 138 3.69 -11.75 10.73
C SER A 138 2.34 -11.17 11.13
N GLU A 139 1.24 -11.82 10.80
CA GLU A 139 -0.03 -11.49 11.48
C GLU A 139 0.15 -11.83 12.96
N SER A 140 0.10 -10.79 13.81
CA SER A 140 0.00 -10.92 15.27
C SER A 140 -1.40 -11.36 15.67
#